data_AF-A0A844IRI2-F1
#
_entry.id   AF-A0A844IRI2-F1
#
_cell.length_a   1.000
_cell.length_b   1.000
_cell.length_c   1.000
_cell.angle_alpha   90.00
_cell.angle_beta   90.00
_cell.angle_gamma   90.00
#
_symmetry.space_group_name_H-M   'P 1'
#
loop_
_entity.id
_entity.type
_entity.pdbx_description
1 polymer ?
#
loop_
_entity_poly.entity_id
_entity_poly.type
_entity_poly.pdbx_seq_one_letter_code
_entity_poly.pdbx_strand_id
1 'polypeptide(L)'
;MESLISTFTQNLDFSESEITAILSTPLNEVLNSPALKQELDSLDISLLKKTLPTAGAVLAEHLPLFYDWLKNELGVERVPDSPDHTTKWVVGFLNNQESINHLVELHRPVPHAALEQAVPRLVGLFDGVEDVKVRQEWEKAVAALCLVLVVDAREQEKLAN
;
A
#
# COMPACT_ATOMS: atom_id res chain seq x y z
N MET A 1 -2.80 -14.10 -6.57
CA MET A 1 -4.07 -13.40 -6.90
C MET A 1 -5.11 -13.53 -5.79
N GLU A 2 -5.50 -14.74 -5.36
CA GLU A 2 -6.48 -14.89 -4.27
C GLU A 2 -6.06 -14.19 -2.96
N SER A 3 -4.79 -14.29 -2.56
CA SER A 3 -4.29 -13.60 -1.35
C SER A 3 -4.36 -12.08 -1.46
N LEU A 4 -4.08 -11.52 -2.65
CA LEU A 4 -4.09 -10.07 -2.87
C LEU A 4 -5.51 -9.50 -2.79
N ILE A 5 -6.43 -10.12 -3.53
CA ILE A 5 -7.85 -9.71 -3.54
C ILE A 5 -8.41 -9.84 -2.12
N SER A 6 -8.13 -10.97 -1.45
CA SER A 6 -8.55 -11.18 -0.07
C SER A 6 -8.00 -10.09 0.86
N THR A 7 -6.72 -9.74 0.77
CA THR A 7 -6.12 -8.65 1.56
C THR A 7 -6.86 -7.32 1.32
N PHE A 8 -7.15 -6.95 0.07
CA PHE A 8 -7.89 -5.72 -0.18
C PHE A 8 -9.32 -5.77 0.36
N THR A 9 -10.07 -6.85 0.10
CA THR A 9 -11.47 -6.97 0.58
C THR A 9 -11.59 -7.06 2.10
N GLN A 10 -10.55 -7.47 2.82
CA GLN A 10 -10.52 -7.51 4.28
C GLN A 10 -10.26 -6.15 4.91
N ASN A 11 -9.57 -5.26 4.19
CA ASN A 11 -9.06 -4.01 4.73
C ASN A 11 -9.72 -2.75 4.15
N LEU A 12 -10.36 -2.87 2.99
CA LEU A 12 -11.02 -1.78 2.27
C LEU A 12 -12.52 -2.06 2.12
N ASP A 13 -13.33 -1.01 2.01
CA ASP A 13 -14.79 -1.14 1.84
C ASP A 13 -15.16 -1.38 0.36
N PHE A 14 -14.56 -2.42 -0.22
CA PHE A 14 -14.82 -2.87 -1.60
C PHE A 14 -15.14 -4.35 -1.63
N SER A 15 -16.14 -4.73 -2.43
CA SER A 15 -16.38 -6.11 -2.79
C SER A 15 -15.25 -6.66 -3.66
N GLU A 16 -15.13 -8.00 -3.72
CA GLU A 16 -14.19 -8.69 -4.62
C GLU A 16 -14.37 -8.27 -6.09
N SER A 17 -15.62 -8.09 -6.53
CA SER A 17 -15.92 -7.59 -7.88
C SER A 17 -15.42 -6.17 -8.11
N GLU A 18 -15.54 -5.28 -7.11
CA GLU A 18 -15.05 -3.91 -7.21
C GLU A 18 -13.52 -3.87 -7.23
N ILE A 19 -12.85 -4.64 -6.38
CA ILE A 19 -11.38 -4.77 -6.42
C ILE A 19 -10.92 -5.28 -7.79
N THR A 20 -11.56 -6.32 -8.32
CA THR A 20 -11.19 -6.87 -9.64
C THR A 20 -11.39 -5.83 -10.76
N ALA A 21 -12.46 -5.05 -10.70
CA ALA A 21 -12.71 -3.96 -11.63
C ALA A 21 -11.65 -2.87 -11.51
N ILE A 22 -11.37 -2.38 -10.29
CA ILE A 22 -10.35 -1.36 -10.03
C ILE A 22 -8.99 -1.79 -10.57
N LEU A 23 -8.56 -3.02 -10.27
CA LEU A 23 -7.28 -3.58 -10.73
C LEU A 23 -7.19 -3.77 -12.25
N SER A 24 -8.31 -3.65 -12.97
CA SER A 24 -8.37 -3.75 -14.43
C SER A 24 -8.47 -2.39 -15.11
N THR A 25 -8.82 -1.34 -14.36
CA THR A 25 -9.01 0.03 -14.82
C THR A 25 -7.67 0.78 -14.90
N PRO A 26 -7.46 1.68 -15.87
CA PRO A 26 -6.29 2.54 -15.93
C PRO A 26 -6.12 3.40 -14.66
N LEU A 27 -4.88 3.64 -14.25
CA LEU A 27 -4.55 4.39 -13.04
C LEU A 27 -5.19 5.77 -13.03
N ASN A 28 -5.14 6.49 -14.15
CA ASN A 28 -5.70 7.84 -14.23
C ASN A 28 -7.22 7.85 -13.95
N GLU A 29 -7.97 6.83 -14.36
CA GLU A 29 -9.38 6.68 -14.09
C GLU A 29 -9.62 6.29 -12.62
N VAL A 30 -8.82 5.38 -12.07
CA VAL A 30 -8.89 4.99 -10.66
C VAL A 30 -8.63 6.17 -9.73
N LEU A 31 -7.61 6.98 -10.00
CA LEU A 31 -7.26 8.18 -9.22
C LEU A 31 -8.33 9.27 -9.26
N ASN A 32 -9.15 9.30 -10.32
CA ASN A 32 -10.28 10.22 -10.45
C ASN A 32 -11.62 9.59 -10.01
N SER A 33 -11.61 8.34 -9.55
CA SER A 33 -12.84 7.64 -9.20
C SER A 33 -13.41 8.14 -7.86
N PRO A 34 -14.74 8.36 -7.78
CA PRO A 34 -15.39 8.68 -6.51
C PRO A 34 -15.20 7.60 -5.45
N ALA A 35 -15.12 6.34 -5.88
CA ALA A 35 -14.96 5.17 -5.03
C ALA A 35 -13.63 5.21 -4.26
N LEU A 36 -12.49 5.40 -4.95
CA LEU A 36 -11.19 5.52 -4.29
C LEU A 36 -11.14 6.76 -3.40
N LYS A 37 -11.70 7.89 -3.85
CA LYS A 37 -11.77 9.10 -3.02
C LYS A 37 -12.54 8.86 -1.72
N GLN A 38 -13.70 8.21 -1.79
CA GLN A 38 -14.49 7.88 -0.60
C GLN A 38 -13.72 6.95 0.35
N GLU A 39 -13.03 5.95 -0.17
CA GLU A 39 -12.21 5.05 0.63
C GLU A 39 -11.10 5.82 1.36
N LEU A 40 -10.37 6.69 0.67
CA LEU A 40 -9.32 7.52 1.28
C LEU A 40 -9.88 8.53 2.29
N ASP A 41 -11.03 9.14 2.00
CA ASP A 41 -11.72 10.08 2.90
C ASP A 41 -12.27 9.37 4.16
N SER A 42 -12.42 8.04 4.12
CA SER A 42 -12.91 7.24 5.25
C SER A 42 -11.82 6.83 6.25
N LEU A 43 -10.56 7.21 6.00
CA LEU A 43 -9.46 7.02 6.96
C LEU A 43 -9.63 7.94 8.18
N ASP A 44 -9.44 7.41 9.38
CA ASP A 44 -9.33 8.17 10.63
C ASP A 44 -7.95 8.85 10.69
N ILE A 45 -7.79 9.91 9.88
CA ILE A 45 -6.54 10.68 9.78
C ILE A 45 -6.08 11.20 11.16
N SER A 46 -7.02 11.50 12.06
CA SER A 46 -6.68 11.96 13.40
C SER A 46 -6.02 10.84 14.23
N LEU A 47 -6.56 9.62 14.16
CA LEU A 47 -5.96 8.44 14.78
C LEU A 47 -4.60 8.10 14.17
N LEU A 48 -4.49 8.08 12.84
CA LEU A 48 -3.24 7.79 12.14
C LEU A 48 -2.15 8.78 12.54
N LYS A 49 -2.45 10.09 12.55
CA LYS A 49 -1.51 11.13 13.02
C LYS A 49 -1.09 10.95 14.47
N LYS A 50 -2.03 10.60 15.35
CA LYS A 50 -1.75 10.35 16.77
C LYS A 50 -0.85 9.13 16.97
N THR A 51 -0.94 8.15 16.08
CA THR A 51 -0.28 6.83 16.21
C THR A 51 0.89 6.64 15.25
N LEU A 52 1.36 7.71 14.59
CA LEU A 52 2.59 7.70 13.80
C LEU A 52 3.79 7.10 14.54
N PRO A 53 4.02 7.34 15.85
CA PRO A 53 5.13 6.71 16.56
C PRO A 53 5.00 5.18 16.62
N THR A 54 3.78 4.66 16.74
CA THR A 54 3.50 3.21 16.72
C THR A 54 3.84 2.63 15.35
N ALA A 55 3.36 3.24 14.27
CA ALA A 55 3.70 2.81 12.92
C ALA A 55 5.19 2.90 12.62
N GLY A 56 5.85 3.98 13.06
CA GLY A 56 7.30 4.13 12.91
C GLY A 56 8.07 3.01 13.60
N ALA A 57 7.67 2.58 14.79
CA ALA A 57 8.27 1.45 15.48
C ALA A 57 8.07 0.12 14.73
N VAL A 58 6.83 -0.16 14.30
CA VAL A 58 6.48 -1.35 13.50
C VAL A 58 7.30 -1.40 12.21
N LEU A 59 7.35 -0.30 11.46
CA LEU A 59 8.09 -0.22 10.20
C LEU A 59 9.60 -0.35 10.43
N ALA A 60 10.16 0.27 11.47
CA ALA A 60 11.58 0.14 11.78
C ALA A 60 11.97 -1.30 12.14
N GLU A 61 11.10 -2.03 12.84
CA GLU A 61 11.32 -3.42 13.22
C GLU A 61 11.22 -4.36 12.01
N HIS A 62 10.19 -4.20 11.17
CA HIS A 62 9.86 -5.21 10.16
C HIS A 62 10.32 -4.88 8.73
N LEU A 63 10.48 -3.61 8.36
CA LEU A 63 10.88 -3.26 6.99
C LEU A 63 12.25 -3.82 6.57
N PRO A 64 13.29 -3.88 7.43
CA PRO A 64 14.56 -4.49 7.03
C PRO A 64 14.41 -5.94 6.56
N LEU A 65 13.67 -6.76 7.33
CA LEU A 65 13.41 -8.16 6.98
C LEU A 65 12.53 -8.28 5.73
N PHE A 66 11.56 -7.39 5.59
CA PHE A 66 10.71 -7.32 4.41
C PHE A 66 11.52 -6.99 3.14
N TYR A 67 12.48 -6.07 3.22
CA TYR A 67 13.36 -5.72 2.09
C TYR A 67 14.36 -6.83 1.76
N ASP A 68 14.91 -7.49 2.76
CA ASP A 68 15.73 -8.69 2.54
C ASP A 68 14.92 -9.78 1.83
N TRP A 69 13.66 -9.96 2.22
CA TRP A 69 12.75 -10.89 1.54
C TRP A 69 12.48 -10.49 0.09
N LEU A 70 12.17 -9.22 -0.20
CA LEU A 70 11.97 -8.73 -1.57
C LEU A 70 13.19 -9.02 -2.46
N LYS A 71 14.38 -8.79 -1.94
CA LYS A 71 15.62 -8.98 -2.69
C LYS A 71 15.95 -10.46 -2.90
N ASN A 72 15.87 -11.26 -1.84
CA ASN A 72 16.34 -12.64 -1.86
C ASN A 72 15.31 -13.59 -2.49
N GLU A 73 14.02 -13.39 -2.19
CA GLU A 73 12.97 -14.30 -2.65
C GLU A 73 12.33 -13.86 -3.98
N LEU A 74 12.25 -12.55 -4.21
CA LEU A 74 11.59 -12.00 -5.40
C LEU A 74 12.56 -11.36 -6.40
N GLY A 75 13.87 -11.34 -6.09
CA GLY A 75 14.89 -10.80 -6.98
C GLY A 75 14.73 -9.30 -7.23
N VAL A 76 14.06 -8.56 -6.35
CA VAL A 76 13.85 -7.12 -6.52
C VAL A 76 15.16 -6.38 -6.28
N GLU A 77 15.80 -5.93 -7.36
CA GLU A 77 17.13 -5.28 -7.31
C GLU A 77 17.08 -3.86 -6.75
N ARG A 78 15.96 -3.14 -6.95
CA ARG A 78 15.75 -1.78 -6.46
C ARG A 78 14.49 -1.71 -5.60
N VAL A 79 14.71 -1.57 -4.30
CA VAL A 79 13.68 -1.13 -3.37
C VAL A 79 13.74 0.40 -3.33
N PRO A 80 12.62 1.11 -3.58
CA PRO A 80 12.65 2.55 -3.77
C PRO A 80 12.98 3.35 -2.49
N ASP A 81 12.69 2.79 -1.31
CA ASP A 81 12.77 3.50 -0.04
C ASP A 81 13.56 2.75 1.04
N SER A 82 14.25 3.51 1.91
CA SER A 82 14.73 3.00 3.20
C SER A 82 13.59 3.01 4.23
N PRO A 83 13.68 2.24 5.34
CA PRO A 83 12.65 2.24 6.37
C PRO A 83 12.30 3.64 6.92
N ASP A 84 13.33 4.48 7.08
CA ASP A 84 13.18 5.88 7.49
C ASP A 84 12.44 6.72 6.44
N HIS A 85 12.69 6.46 5.16
CA HIS A 85 12.05 7.19 4.07
C HIS A 85 10.58 6.76 3.93
N THR A 86 10.29 5.46 3.98
CA THR A 86 8.92 4.92 3.97
C THR A 86 8.10 5.49 5.11
N THR A 87 8.68 5.58 6.31
CA THR A 87 8.01 6.17 7.47
C THR A 87 7.70 7.64 7.25
N LYS A 88 8.66 8.44 6.77
CA LYS A 88 8.44 9.86 6.45
C LYS A 88 7.42 10.06 5.34
N TRP A 89 7.42 9.18 4.35
CA TRP A 89 6.51 9.25 3.23
C TRP A 89 5.07 8.99 3.69
N VAL A 90 4.83 7.92 4.45
CA VAL A 90 3.52 7.61 5.04
C VAL A 90 3.01 8.80 5.88
N VAL A 91 3.88 9.41 6.66
CA VAL A 91 3.57 10.64 7.42
C VAL A 91 3.23 11.81 6.50
N GLY A 92 4.00 12.04 5.44
CA GLY A 92 3.79 13.11 4.47
C GLY A 92 2.48 12.95 3.70
N PHE A 93 2.17 11.73 3.27
CA PHE A 93 0.91 11.38 2.62
C PHE A 93 -0.29 11.67 3.50
N LEU A 94 -0.28 11.21 4.76
CA LEU A 94 -1.35 11.49 5.73
C LEU A 94 -1.50 12.98 6.07
N ASN A 95 -0.48 13.78 5.78
CA ASN A 95 -0.51 15.23 5.92
C ASN A 95 -0.87 15.97 4.62
N ASN A 96 -1.24 15.26 3.56
CA ASN A 96 -1.47 15.81 2.21
C ASN A 96 -0.27 16.58 1.64
N GLN A 97 0.94 16.25 2.10
CA GLN A 97 2.20 16.84 1.62
C GLN A 97 2.80 16.03 0.47
N GLU A 98 2.47 14.74 0.39
CA GLU A 98 2.87 13.85 -0.69
C GLU A 98 1.68 13.51 -1.58
N SER A 99 1.88 13.53 -2.90
CA SER A 99 0.83 13.17 -3.85
C SER A 99 0.85 11.66 -4.15
N ILE A 100 -0.31 11.08 -4.40
CA ILE A 100 -0.45 9.68 -4.84
C ILE A 100 0.32 9.43 -6.14
N ASN A 101 0.36 10.41 -7.06
CA ASN A 101 1.14 10.30 -8.29
C ASN A 101 2.64 10.10 -8.00
N HIS A 102 3.18 10.83 -7.03
CA HIS A 102 4.59 10.70 -6.67
C HIS A 102 4.88 9.32 -6.06
N LEU A 103 3.97 8.80 -5.21
CA LEU A 103 4.10 7.44 -4.67
C LEU A 103 4.23 6.39 -5.77
N VAL A 104 3.34 6.48 -6.75
CA VAL A 104 3.32 5.57 -7.90
C VAL A 104 4.65 5.65 -8.65
N GLU A 105 5.11 6.86 -8.98
CA GLU A 105 6.39 7.06 -9.67
C GLU A 105 7.57 6.44 -8.93
N LEU A 106 7.63 6.58 -7.61
CA LEU A 106 8.67 5.98 -6.77
C LEU A 106 8.66 4.45 -6.86
N HIS A 107 7.49 3.84 -6.91
CA HIS A 107 7.34 2.37 -6.84
C HIS A 107 7.33 1.67 -8.20
N ARG A 108 7.28 2.41 -9.33
CA ARG A 108 7.37 1.85 -10.70
C ARG A 108 8.51 0.86 -10.96
N PRO A 109 9.70 1.00 -10.35
CA PRO A 109 10.78 0.02 -10.55
C PRO A 109 10.49 -1.37 -9.98
N VAL A 110 9.50 -1.51 -9.09
CA VAL A 110 9.14 -2.80 -8.49
C VAL A 110 8.34 -3.64 -9.50
N PRO A 111 8.78 -4.87 -9.83
CA PRO A 111 8.03 -5.72 -10.75
C PRO A 111 6.61 -6.00 -10.26
N HIS A 112 5.63 -5.96 -11.17
CA HIS A 112 4.22 -6.19 -10.86
C HIS A 112 3.97 -7.46 -10.03
N ALA A 113 4.48 -8.60 -10.49
CA ALA A 113 4.33 -9.88 -9.76
C ALA A 113 4.97 -9.87 -8.36
N ALA A 114 6.03 -9.09 -8.16
CA ALA A 114 6.66 -8.94 -6.85
C ALA A 114 5.83 -8.04 -5.94
N LEU A 115 5.29 -6.95 -6.48
CA LEU A 115 4.42 -6.03 -5.76
C LEU A 115 3.15 -6.73 -5.25
N GLU A 116 2.46 -7.51 -6.09
CA GLU A 116 1.27 -8.24 -5.65
C GLU A 116 1.54 -9.23 -4.51
N GLN A 117 2.71 -9.87 -4.51
CA GLN A 117 3.13 -10.77 -3.44
C GLN A 117 3.55 -10.03 -2.17
N ALA A 118 4.02 -8.79 -2.31
CA ALA A 118 4.40 -7.93 -1.21
C ALA A 118 3.20 -7.37 -0.44
N VAL A 119 2.08 -7.06 -1.11
CA VAL A 119 0.94 -6.39 -0.48
C VAL A 119 0.43 -7.09 0.79
N PRO A 120 0.14 -8.41 0.81
CA PRO A 120 -0.32 -9.06 2.04
C PRO A 120 0.69 -8.96 3.20
N ARG A 121 1.99 -8.99 2.90
CA ARG A 121 3.04 -8.87 3.91
C ARG A 121 3.17 -7.44 4.44
N LEU A 122 3.05 -6.43 3.57
CA LEU A 122 3.09 -5.02 3.94
C LEU A 122 1.93 -4.63 4.84
N VAL A 123 0.72 -5.08 4.51
CA VAL A 123 -0.46 -4.86 5.33
C VAL A 123 -0.31 -5.59 6.67
N GLY A 124 0.09 -6.86 6.64
CA GLY A 124 0.29 -7.69 7.84
C GLY A 124 1.46 -7.27 8.75
N LEU A 125 2.24 -6.24 8.41
CA LEU A 125 3.28 -5.73 9.31
C LEU A 125 2.69 -5.27 10.65
N PHE A 126 1.41 -4.87 10.66
CA PHE A 126 0.73 -4.34 11.83
C PHE A 126 0.03 -5.42 12.68
N ASP A 127 0.10 -6.71 12.32
CA ASP A 127 -0.57 -7.82 13.03
C ASP A 127 -0.30 -7.81 14.54
N GLY A 128 0.92 -7.45 14.93
CA GLY A 128 1.40 -7.39 16.31
C GLY A 128 0.97 -6.14 17.11
N VAL A 129 0.29 -5.17 16.50
CA VAL A 129 -0.22 -3.98 17.20
C VAL A 129 -1.41 -4.37 18.08
N GLU A 130 -1.24 -4.19 19.40
CA GLU A 130 -2.23 -4.63 20.40
C GLU A 130 -3.56 -3.88 20.33
N ASP A 131 -3.52 -2.57 20.07
CA ASP A 131 -4.73 -1.77 19.91
C ASP A 131 -5.36 -2.07 18.55
N VAL A 132 -6.45 -2.84 18.57
CA VAL A 132 -7.17 -3.31 17.38
C VAL A 132 -7.60 -2.16 16.49
N LYS A 133 -8.04 -1.02 17.07
CA LYS A 133 -8.47 0.12 16.26
C LYS A 133 -7.28 0.74 15.54
N VAL A 134 -6.15 0.88 16.24
CA VAL A 134 -4.91 1.40 15.64
C VAL A 134 -4.41 0.46 14.54
N ARG A 135 -4.38 -0.85 14.81
CA ARG A 135 -3.98 -1.86 13.83
C ARG A 135 -4.81 -1.78 12.55
N GLN A 136 -6.13 -1.89 12.68
CA GLN A 136 -7.05 -1.89 11.53
C GLN A 136 -6.94 -0.61 10.71
N GLU A 137 -6.79 0.54 11.37
CA GLU A 137 -6.66 1.81 10.67
C GLU A 137 -5.36 1.88 9.85
N TRP A 138 -4.27 1.34 10.38
CA TRP A 138 -2.99 1.25 9.66
C TRP A 138 -3.01 0.24 8.53
N GLU A 139 -3.59 -0.94 8.75
CA GLU A 139 -3.78 -1.96 7.72
C GLU A 139 -4.61 -1.42 6.55
N LYS A 140 -5.71 -0.71 6.85
CA LYS A 140 -6.55 -0.02 5.87
C LYS A 140 -5.77 1.04 5.09
N ALA A 141 -5.05 1.92 5.78
CA ALA A 141 -4.26 2.96 5.13
C ALA A 141 -3.21 2.38 4.17
N VAL A 142 -2.47 1.35 4.60
CA VAL A 142 -1.45 0.68 3.78
C VAL A 142 -2.08 -0.08 2.62
N ALA A 143 -3.21 -0.76 2.84
CA ALA A 143 -3.94 -1.46 1.78
C ALA A 143 -4.44 -0.48 0.69
N ALA A 144 -4.98 0.68 1.08
CA ALA A 144 -5.46 1.69 0.12
C ALA A 144 -4.33 2.24 -0.75
N LEU A 145 -3.17 2.48 -0.15
CA LEU A 145 -1.96 2.91 -0.87
C LEU A 145 -1.46 1.82 -1.83
N CYS A 146 -1.38 0.58 -1.34
CA CYS A 146 -0.96 -0.57 -2.14
C CYS A 146 -1.90 -0.83 -3.33
N LEU A 147 -3.20 -0.60 -3.19
CA LEU A 147 -4.17 -0.76 -4.28
C LEU A 147 -3.78 0.08 -5.49
N VAL A 148 -3.45 1.36 -5.26
CA VAL A 148 -3.03 2.28 -6.32
C VAL A 148 -1.72 1.82 -6.97
N LEU A 149 -0.77 1.37 -6.16
CA LEU A 149 0.52 0.88 -6.67
C LEU A 149 0.34 -0.34 -7.58
N VAL A 150 -0.52 -1.28 -7.19
CA VAL A 150 -0.80 -2.47 -8.02
C VAL A 150 -1.52 -2.09 -9.30
N VAL A 151 -2.46 -1.13 -9.26
CA VAL A 151 -3.12 -0.62 -10.47
C VAL A 151 -2.10 -0.09 -11.48
N ASP A 152 -1.18 0.78 -11.04
CA ASP A 152 -0.12 1.28 -11.94
C ASP A 152 0.75 0.13 -12.45
N ALA A 153 1.22 -0.77 -11.57
CA ALA A 153 2.08 -1.86 -11.97
C ALA A 153 1.42 -2.78 -13.03
N ARG A 154 0.12 -3.07 -12.88
CA ARG A 154 -0.67 -3.80 -13.88
C ARG A 154 -0.81 -3.04 -15.19
N GLU A 155 -1.02 -1.73 -15.14
CA GLU A 155 -1.08 -0.89 -16.33
C GLU A 155 0.27 -0.87 -17.07
N GLN A 156 1.38 -0.66 -16.35
CA GLN A 156 2.72 -0.67 -16.93
C GLN A 156 3.06 -2.01 -17.59
N GLU A 157 2.71 -3.13 -16.94
CA GLU A 157 2.91 -4.47 -17.52
C GLU A 157 2.11 -4.66 -18.83
N LYS A 158 0.87 -4.15 -18.89
CA LYS A 158 0.06 -4.21 -20.13
C LYS A 158 0.64 -3.34 -21.24
N LEU A 159 1.27 -2.21 -20.91
CA LEU A 159 1.88 -1.30 -21.88
C LEU A 159 3.25 -1.80 -22.39
N ALA A 160 3.93 -2.63 -21.59
CA ALA A 160 5.22 -3.22 -21.93
C ALA A 160 5.13 -4.49 -22.79
N ASN A 161 3.93 -5.08 -22.90
CA ASN A 161 3.61 -6.28 -23.69
C ASN A 161 2.87 -5.91 -24.99
#